data_AF-A0A928ZFA2-F1
#
_entry.id   AF-A0A928ZFA2-F1
#
_cell.length_a   1.000
_cell.length_b   1.000
_cell.length_c   1.000
_cell.angle_alpha   90.00
_cell.angle_beta   90.00
_cell.angle_gamma   90.00
#
_symmetry.space_group_name_H-M   'P 1'
#
loop_
_entity.id
_entity.type
_entity.pdbx_description
1 polymer ?
#
loop_
_entity_poly.entity_id
_entity_poly.type
_entity_poly.pdbx_seq_one_letter_code
_entity_poly.pdbx_strand_id
1 'polypeptide(L)'
;MSEKDRRRYAAIESVKLGWGGITYISQLFGCDYDTIRFGIEELDDPSAMNLKGVRRSGGGRKSTLSTIKGLDEAFIRVIANYTAGSPMEERVKWTNLTRAVESVDCYYPVLP
;
A
#
# COMPACT_ATOMS: atom_id res chain seq x y z
N MET A 1 6.75 19.26 -3.88
CA MET A 1 6.39 19.17 -2.44
C MET A 1 5.53 17.95 -2.22
N SER A 2 5.77 17.18 -1.16
CA SER A 2 4.89 16.07 -0.79
C SER A 2 3.61 16.59 -0.10
N GLU A 3 2.58 15.74 -0.01
CA GLU A 3 1.37 16.04 0.76
C GLU A 3 1.68 16.37 2.23
N LYS A 4 2.59 15.60 2.82
CA LYS A 4 3.07 15.76 4.19
C LYS A 4 3.67 17.15 4.43
N ASP A 5 4.51 17.64 3.50
CA ASP A 5 5.13 18.96 3.63
C ASP A 5 4.09 20.08 3.56
N ARG A 6 3.12 19.96 2.63
CA ARG A 6 2.03 20.94 2.50
C ARG A 6 1.18 21.02 3.77
N ARG A 7 0.81 19.86 4.33
CA ARG A 7 0.03 19.79 5.57
C ARG A 7 0.76 20.43 6.76
N ARG A 8 2.05 20.14 6.92
CA ARG A 8 2.87 20.70 8.00
C ARG A 8 3.06 22.20 7.88
N TYR A 9 3.30 22.67 6.65
CA TYR A 9 3.41 24.09 6.40
C TYR A 9 2.11 24.83 6.74
N ALA A 10 0.96 24.31 6.29
CA ALA A 10 -0.34 24.87 6.63
C ALA A 10 -0.59 24.89 8.15
N ALA A 11 -0.20 23.82 8.86
CA ALA A 11 -0.27 23.77 10.32
C ALA A 11 0.57 24.86 10.99
N ILE A 12 1.83 25.00 10.61
CA ILE A 12 2.74 26.02 11.15
C ILE A 12 2.17 27.42 10.94
N GLU A 13 1.72 27.74 9.72
CA GLU A 13 1.14 29.07 9.43
C GLU A 13 -0.16 29.31 10.19
N SER A 14 -1.00 28.30 10.35
CA SER A 14 -2.24 28.44 11.12
C SER A 14 -1.99 28.73 12.61
N VAL A 15 -0.98 28.09 13.21
CA VAL A 15 -0.60 28.31 14.62
C VAL A 15 -0.03 29.71 14.81
N LYS A 16 0.78 30.21 13.87
CA LYS A 16 1.32 31.57 13.90
C LYS A 16 0.22 32.64 13.92
N LEU A 17 -0.89 32.42 13.22
CA LEU A 17 -2.01 33.36 13.13
C LEU A 17 -2.94 33.34 14.34
N GLY A 18 -2.92 32.27 15.16
CA GLY A 18 -3.74 32.16 16.36
C GLY A 18 -5.23 31.93 16.06
N TRP A 19 -6.11 32.69 16.73
CA TRP A 19 -7.56 32.48 16.64
C TRP A 19 -8.08 32.73 15.21
N GLY A 20 -8.80 31.76 14.64
CA GLY A 20 -9.27 31.81 13.25
C GLY A 20 -8.20 31.48 12.20
N GLY A 21 -6.94 31.24 12.60
CA GLY A 21 -5.84 30.92 11.69
C GLY A 21 -6.09 29.66 10.86
N ILE A 22 -6.69 28.62 11.46
CA ILE A 22 -7.03 27.38 10.73
C ILE A 22 -8.06 27.65 9.63
N THR A 23 -9.12 28.40 9.93
CA THR A 23 -10.16 28.76 8.95
C THR A 23 -9.59 29.58 7.80
N TYR A 24 -8.76 30.58 8.12
CA TYR A 24 -8.13 31.43 7.13
C TYR A 24 -7.19 30.63 6.20
N ILE A 25 -6.32 29.80 6.78
CA ILE A 25 -5.35 28.99 6.02
C ILE A 25 -6.05 27.92 5.19
N SER A 26 -7.11 27.29 5.70
CA SER A 26 -7.92 26.31 4.97
C SER A 26 -8.53 26.93 3.70
N GLN A 27 -9.09 28.13 3.80
CA GLN A 27 -9.63 28.86 2.65
C GLN A 27 -8.54 29.32 1.69
N LEU A 28 -7.40 29.80 2.22
CA LEU A 28 -6.29 30.32 1.42
C LEU A 28 -5.62 29.22 0.59
N PHE A 29 -5.36 28.05 1.18
CA PHE A 29 -4.70 26.93 0.51
C PHE A 29 -5.68 25.92 -0.11
N GLY A 30 -6.99 26.09 0.10
CA GLY A 30 -8.01 25.17 -0.41
C GLY A 30 -7.85 23.76 0.15
N CYS A 31 -7.45 23.63 1.41
CA CYS A 31 -7.26 22.35 2.08
C CYS A 31 -8.29 22.14 3.19
N ASP A 32 -8.57 20.87 3.51
CA ASP A 32 -9.55 20.52 4.52
C ASP A 32 -9.07 20.93 5.93
N TYR A 33 -10.01 21.33 6.79
CA TYR A 33 -9.75 21.68 8.17
C TYR A 33 -9.03 20.56 8.94
N ASP A 34 -9.43 19.31 8.72
CA ASP A 34 -8.83 18.16 9.37
C ASP A 34 -7.38 17.95 8.94
N THR A 35 -7.05 18.31 7.68
CA THR A 35 -5.66 18.27 7.20
C THR A 35 -4.78 19.18 8.06
N ILE A 36 -5.21 20.41 8.33
CA ILE A 36 -4.46 21.35 9.17
C ILE A 36 -4.36 20.85 10.61
N ARG A 37 -5.46 20.35 11.18
CA ARG A 37 -5.47 19.76 12.54
C ARG A 37 -4.50 18.61 12.69
N PHE A 38 -4.55 17.63 11.78
CA PHE A 38 -3.59 16.52 11.80
C PHE A 38 -2.16 17.02 11.62
N GLY A 39 -1.96 18.09 10.84
CA GLY A 39 -0.65 18.73 10.74
C GLY A 39 -0.17 19.33 12.07
N ILE A 40 -1.06 19.96 12.84
CA ILE A 40 -0.75 20.50 14.17
C ILE A 40 -0.39 19.37 15.15
N GLU A 41 -1.21 18.30 15.20
CA GLU A 41 -0.91 17.13 16.03
C GLU A 41 0.44 16.49 15.69
N GLU A 42 0.83 16.49 14.40
CA GLU A 42 2.14 16.01 13.99
C GLU A 42 3.30 16.90 14.43
N LEU A 43 3.09 18.21 14.62
CA LEU A 43 4.16 19.11 15.11
C LEU A 43 4.51 18.78 16.56
N ASP A 44 3.54 18.33 17.35
CA ASP A 44 3.73 17.94 18.75
C ASP A 44 4.23 16.48 18.90
N ASP A 45 4.24 15.68 17.83
CA ASP A 45 4.73 14.30 17.83
C ASP A 45 6.08 14.15 17.10
N PRO A 46 7.21 14.04 17.82
CA PRO A 46 8.54 13.84 17.24
C PRO A 46 8.65 12.57 16.39
N SER A 47 7.89 11.53 16.73
CA SER A 47 7.91 10.27 15.99
C SER A 47 7.26 10.42 14.62
N ALA A 48 6.13 11.15 14.55
CA ALA A 48 5.47 11.49 13.29
C ALA A 48 6.34 12.43 12.44
N MET A 49 7.05 13.38 13.06
CA MET A 49 7.96 14.30 12.36
C MET A 49 9.02 13.54 11.55
N ASN A 50 9.60 12.49 12.14
CA ASN A 50 10.70 11.70 11.57
C ASN A 50 10.29 10.60 10.58
N LEU A 51 9.00 10.45 10.25
CA LEU A 51 8.56 9.45 9.27
C LEU A 51 9.13 9.74 7.87
N LYS A 52 9.80 8.76 7.25
CA LYS A 52 10.31 8.88 5.87
C LYS A 52 9.21 8.91 4.80
N GLY A 53 7.99 8.47 5.12
CA GLY A 53 6.87 8.40 4.19
C GLY A 53 5.54 8.78 4.84
N VAL A 54 4.49 8.86 4.03
CA VAL A 54 3.14 9.26 4.47
C VAL A 54 2.45 8.14 5.27
N ARG A 55 2.71 6.87 4.92
CA ARG A 55 2.09 5.72 5.60
C ARG A 55 2.93 5.25 6.77
N ARG A 56 2.28 4.94 7.90
CA ARG A 56 2.90 4.17 8.99
C ARG A 56 3.18 2.74 8.53
N SER A 57 4.24 2.15 9.07
CA SER A 57 4.52 0.72 8.88
C SER A 57 3.34 -0.13 9.39
N GLY A 58 3.04 -1.22 8.68
CA GLY A 58 1.98 -2.16 9.07
C GLY A 58 0.54 -1.75 8.75
N GLY A 59 0.28 -0.54 8.24
CA GLY A 59 -1.06 -0.07 7.87
C GLY A 59 -1.58 -0.53 6.50
N GLY A 60 -0.87 -1.44 5.84
CA GLY A 60 -1.25 -1.97 4.52
C GLY A 60 -1.93 -3.34 4.60
N ARG A 61 -2.55 -3.76 3.49
CA ARG A 61 -3.02 -5.15 3.34
C ARG A 61 -1.84 -6.10 3.55
N LYS A 62 -1.95 -6.98 4.54
CA LYS A 62 -0.94 -8.02 4.78
C LYS A 62 -0.80 -8.87 3.53
N SER A 63 0.44 -9.27 3.22
CA SER A 63 0.70 -10.15 2.09
C SER A 63 -0.14 -11.42 2.22
N THR A 64 -0.82 -11.82 1.13
CA THR A 64 -1.56 -13.09 1.11
C THR A 64 -0.62 -14.27 1.32
N LEU A 65 0.63 -14.15 0.87
CA LEU A 65 1.69 -15.14 1.10
C LEU A 65 2.02 -15.33 2.57
N SER A 66 1.94 -14.29 3.40
CA SER A 66 2.17 -14.41 4.84
C SER A 66 0.93 -14.84 5.63
N THR A 67 -0.25 -14.79 4.99
CA THR A 67 -1.54 -15.05 5.65
C THR A 67 -2.05 -16.47 5.38
N ILE A 68 -1.87 -16.98 4.16
CA ILE A 68 -2.35 -18.30 3.74
C ILE A 68 -1.17 -19.28 3.74
N LYS A 69 -1.22 -20.26 4.67
CA LYS A 69 -0.22 -21.32 4.73
C LYS A 69 -0.24 -22.15 3.43
N GLY A 70 0.93 -22.44 2.87
CA GLY A 70 1.08 -23.24 1.65
C GLY A 70 0.70 -22.53 0.35
N LEU A 71 0.37 -21.23 0.38
CA LEU A 71 0.01 -20.49 -0.84
C LEU A 71 1.17 -20.42 -1.83
N ASP A 72 2.39 -20.24 -1.33
CA ASP A 72 3.59 -20.12 -2.17
C ASP A 72 3.85 -21.44 -2.93
N GLU A 73 3.75 -22.57 -2.23
CA GLU A 73 3.87 -23.92 -2.82
C GLU A 73 2.77 -24.19 -3.84
N ALA A 74 1.50 -23.87 -3.50
CA ALA A 74 0.38 -24.03 -4.41
C ALA A 74 0.51 -23.15 -5.65
N PHE A 75 0.98 -21.92 -5.48
CA PHE A 75 1.24 -20.99 -6.58
C PHE A 75 2.34 -21.51 -7.50
N ILE A 76 3.49 -21.92 -6.94
CA ILE A 76 4.60 -22.52 -7.70
C ILE A 76 4.12 -23.75 -8.47
N ARG A 77 3.29 -24.60 -7.85
CA ARG A 77 2.74 -25.79 -8.51
C ARG A 77 1.89 -25.44 -9.73
N VAL A 78 1.03 -24.42 -9.63
CA VAL A 78 0.17 -23.98 -10.75
C VAL A 78 1.02 -23.44 -11.92
N ILE A 79 2.06 -22.66 -11.63
CA ILE A 79 2.89 -22.05 -12.68
C ILE A 79 4.03 -22.95 -13.17
N ALA A 80 4.36 -24.04 -12.48
CA ALA A 80 5.51 -24.90 -12.79
C ALA A 80 5.50 -25.40 -14.23
N ASN A 81 4.34 -25.81 -14.75
CA ASN A 81 4.19 -26.31 -16.12
C ASN A 81 4.47 -25.25 -17.21
N TYR A 82 4.42 -23.98 -16.84
CA TYR A 82 4.63 -22.83 -17.72
C TYR A 82 5.90 -22.05 -17.37
N THR A 83 6.68 -22.55 -16.41
CA THR A 83 7.90 -21.91 -15.94
C THR A 83 9.11 -22.55 -16.63
N ALA A 84 9.72 -21.81 -17.57
CA ALA A 84 11.06 -22.15 -18.06
C ALA A 84 12.10 -21.44 -17.17
N GLY A 85 13.13 -22.18 -16.75
CA GLY A 85 14.29 -21.56 -16.10
C GLY A 85 15.05 -20.68 -17.09
N SER A 86 15.56 -19.52 -16.65
CA SER A 86 16.47 -18.73 -17.46
C SER A 86 17.81 -19.47 -17.60
N PRO A 87 18.33 -19.71 -18.83
CA PRO A 87 19.61 -20.39 -19.03
C PRO A 87 20.82 -19.67 -18.41
N MET A 88 20.70 -18.37 -18.13
CA MET A 88 21.78 -17.54 -17.59
C MET A 88 21.63 -17.24 -16.11
N GLU A 89 20.43 -17.34 -15.53
CA GLU A 89 20.18 -16.98 -14.13
C GLU A 89 19.16 -17.91 -13.48
N GLU A 90 19.65 -18.79 -12.60
CA GLU A 90 18.83 -19.80 -11.91
C GLU A 90 17.71 -19.19 -11.04
N ARG A 91 17.89 -17.96 -10.55
CA ARG A 91 16.91 -17.26 -9.69
C ARG A 91 15.79 -16.58 -10.47
N VAL A 92 15.92 -16.42 -11.79
CA VAL A 92 14.93 -15.72 -12.62
C VAL A 92 14.12 -16.75 -13.39
N LYS A 93 12.83 -16.82 -13.06
CA LYS A 93 11.85 -17.73 -13.66
C LYS A 93 10.99 -16.97 -14.66
N TRP A 94 10.90 -17.47 -15.89
CA TRP A 94 10.09 -16.86 -16.94
C TRP A 94 8.81 -17.67 -17.08
N THR A 95 7.65 -17.00 -17.07
CA THR A 95 6.34 -17.63 -17.26
C THR A 95 5.61 -17.00 -18.43
N ASN A 96 4.78 -17.78 -19.13
CA ASN A 96 3.97 -17.28 -20.24
C ASN A 96 2.75 -16.50 -19.68
N LEU A 97 2.48 -15.32 -20.23
CA LEU A 97 1.37 -14.43 -19.83
C LEU A 97 -0.02 -14.96 -20.24
N THR A 98 -0.06 -16.01 -21.06
CA THR A 98 -1.32 -16.55 -21.59
C THR A 98 -2.07 -17.29 -20.50
N ARG A 99 -3.37 -16.97 -20.35
CA ARG A 99 -4.26 -17.59 -19.37
C ARG A 99 -4.32 -19.09 -19.64
N ALA A 100 -3.71 -19.89 -18.77
CA ALA A 100 -3.86 -21.34 -18.83
C ALA A 100 -5.35 -21.66 -18.58
N VAL A 101 -5.99 -22.27 -19.57
CA VAL A 101 -7.33 -22.82 -19.40
C VAL A 101 -7.12 -24.11 -18.64
N GLU A 102 -7.39 -24.13 -17.34
CA GLU A 102 -7.48 -25.39 -16.62
C GLU A 102 -8.66 -26.17 -17.22
N SER A 103 -8.36 -27.22 -17.98
CA SER A 103 -9.32 -28.26 -18.29
C SER A 103 -9.64 -28.97 -16.98
N VAL A 104 -10.62 -28.44 -16.25
CA VAL A 104 -11.26 -29.18 -15.18
C VAL A 104 -12.04 -30.29 -15.88
N ASP A 105 -11.42 -31.45 -16.02
CA ASP A 105 -12.15 -32.68 -16.31
C ASP A 105 -13.06 -32.94 -15.10
N CYS A 106 -14.25 -32.34 -15.13
CA CYS A 106 -15.33 -32.55 -14.18
C CYS A 106 -15.89 -33.97 -14.36
N TYR A 107 -15.13 -34.99 -13.94
CA TYR A 107 -15.66 -36.33 -13.74
C TYR A 107 -16.20 -36.44 -12.31
N TYR A 108 -17.47 -36.10 -12.13
CA TYR A 108 -18.21 -36.50 -10.93
C TYR A 108 -18.76 -37.91 -11.16
N PRO A 109 -18.34 -38.93 -10.39
CA PRO A 109 -19.06 -40.19 -10.38
C PRO A 109 -20.41 -39.96 -9.70
N VAL A 110 -21.49 -40.22 -10.43
CA VAL A 110 -22.83 -40.33 -9.88
C VAL A 110 -22.82 -41.54 -8.95
N LEU A 111 -22.93 -41.30 -7.65
CA LEU A 111 -23.12 -42.37 -6.66
C LEU A 111 -24.55 -42.92 -6.77
N PRO A 112 -24.75 -44.23 -6.54
CA PRO A 112 -26.01 -44.94 -6.80
C PRO A 112 -27.16 -44.53 -5.87
#